data_AF-A0A1E7IVT5-F1
#
_entry.id   AF-A0A1E7IVT5-F1
#
_cell.length_a   1.000
_cell.length_b   1.000
_cell.length_c   1.000
_cell.angle_alpha   90.00
_cell.angle_beta   90.00
_cell.angle_gamma   90.00
#
_symmetry.space_group_name_H-M   'P 1'
#
loop_
_entity.id
_entity.type
_entity.pdbx_description
1 polymer ?
#
loop_
_entity_poly.entity_id
_entity_poly.type
_entity_poly.pdbx_seq_one_letter_code
_entity_poly.pdbx_strand_id
1 'polypeptide(L)'
;MNKRFEIFLFIILFYLICTSIVSGSDYKVNTNAQLFILEKLKTHHIVFLGTTHKKPAILKFMLELIPALHDAGVTHIGLEITSSQQAKTDNFIQTGKKLNNIKIHPLIDCLEYRNLLAKLATLDPNMRPKTIALDLPTLKKLGKISRDKWMAWSIVKVFHKNPKAKMLVLAGNVHVLKVLNWQDNIRNQHRSMYRYLKDIMPEIRIFSISQLIDENPEECDFTEVFGSIDGSVVINCDRRFDGWKFGLSSIIAIKPTAICDLVDGIIIY
;
A
#
# COMPACT_ATOMS: atom_id res chain seq x y z
N MET A 1 38.98 -4.47 -47.04
CA MET A 1 37.92 -4.14 -46.05
C MET A 1 38.56 -3.38 -44.89
N ASN A 2 37.93 -2.29 -44.45
CA ASN A 2 38.51 -1.35 -43.50
C ASN A 2 38.26 -1.85 -42.06
N LYS A 3 39.31 -2.23 -41.32
CA LYS A 3 39.21 -2.78 -39.94
C LYS A 3 38.38 -1.93 -38.97
N ARG A 4 38.28 -0.61 -39.21
CA ARG A 4 37.45 0.30 -38.41
C ARG A 4 35.95 0.07 -38.60
N PHE A 5 35.52 -0.40 -39.77
CA PHE A 5 34.13 -0.70 -40.07
C PHE A 5 33.69 -2.00 -39.39
N GLU A 6 34.56 -3.01 -39.33
CA GLU A 6 34.28 -4.28 -38.63
C GLU A 6 34.12 -4.11 -37.12
N ILE A 7 34.96 -3.27 -36.49
CA ILE A 7 34.87 -2.96 -35.05
C ILE A 7 33.57 -2.20 -34.74
N PHE A 8 33.18 -1.25 -35.60
CA PHE A 8 31.96 -0.47 -35.40
C PHE A 8 30.69 -1.34 -35.53
N LEU A 9 30.67 -2.27 -36.50
CA LEU A 9 29.58 -3.23 -36.65
C LEU A 9 29.48 -4.16 -35.44
N PHE A 10 30.61 -4.61 -34.89
CA PHE A 10 30.65 -5.44 -33.68
C PHE A 10 30.12 -4.72 -32.45
N ILE A 11 30.45 -3.43 -32.28
CA ILE A 11 29.94 -2.62 -31.16
C ILE A 11 28.42 -2.43 -31.26
N ILE A 12 27.89 -2.14 -32.46
CA ILE A 12 26.44 -1.99 -32.68
C ILE A 12 25.72 -3.32 -32.47
N LEU A 13 26.27 -4.43 -32.97
CA LEU A 13 25.68 -5.76 -32.79
C LEU A 13 25.71 -6.19 -31.32
N PHE A 14 26.79 -5.89 -30.59
CA PHE A 14 26.89 -6.13 -29.15
C PHE A 14 25.90 -5.27 -28.36
N TYR A 15 25.69 -4.01 -28.78
CA TYR A 15 24.67 -3.15 -28.17
C TYR A 15 23.24 -3.68 -28.42
N LEU A 16 22.96 -4.17 -29.63
CA LEU A 16 21.67 -4.77 -30.01
C LEU A 16 21.41 -6.13 -29.34
N ILE A 17 22.45 -6.93 -29.08
CA ILE A 17 22.34 -8.21 -28.35
C ILE A 17 22.21 -7.97 -26.84
N CYS A 18 22.82 -6.90 -26.31
CA CYS A 18 22.72 -6.54 -24.89
C CYS A 18 21.42 -5.79 -24.53
N THR A 19 20.65 -5.30 -25.50
CA THR A 19 19.27 -4.86 -25.29
C THR A 19 18.32 -6.06 -25.42
N SER A 20 18.49 -7.06 -24.54
CA SER A 20 17.42 -8.02 -24.29
C SER A 20 16.22 -7.25 -23.76
N ILE A 21 15.17 -7.12 -24.58
CA ILE A 21 13.88 -6.59 -24.17
C ILE A 21 13.42 -7.48 -23.01
N VAL A 22 13.50 -6.95 -21.80
CA VAL A 22 12.96 -7.63 -20.61
C VAL A 22 11.45 -7.71 -20.82
N SER A 23 10.96 -8.91 -21.14
CA SER A 23 9.54 -9.14 -21.33
C SER A 23 8.90 -9.38 -19.97
N GLY A 24 7.67 -8.88 -19.76
CA GLY A 24 6.90 -9.16 -18.55
C GLY A 24 6.72 -10.66 -18.26
N SER A 25 6.87 -11.53 -19.28
CA SER A 25 6.86 -12.99 -19.17
C SER A 25 7.97 -13.57 -18.30
N ASP A 26 9.06 -12.83 -18.07
CA ASP A 26 10.22 -13.30 -17.32
C ASP A 26 10.00 -13.22 -15.80
N TYR A 27 8.90 -12.58 -15.38
CA TYR A 27 8.55 -12.41 -13.98
C TYR A 27 7.31 -13.21 -13.60
N LYS A 28 7.34 -13.80 -12.39
CA LYS A 28 6.17 -14.47 -11.82
C LYS A 28 5.16 -13.42 -11.35
N VAL A 29 4.23 -13.09 -12.23
CA VAL A 29 3.06 -12.24 -11.94
C VAL A 29 1.89 -13.09 -11.47
N ASN A 30 1.02 -12.52 -10.63
CA ASN A 30 -0.26 -13.12 -10.27
C ASN A 30 -1.39 -12.20 -10.72
N THR A 31 -2.30 -12.72 -11.56
CA THR A 31 -3.45 -12.00 -12.12
C THR A 31 -4.66 -11.96 -11.17
N ASN A 32 -4.59 -12.65 -10.03
CA ASN A 32 -5.58 -12.60 -8.96
C ASN A 32 -5.01 -11.93 -7.72
N ALA A 33 -4.98 -10.59 -7.76
CA ALA A 33 -4.48 -9.77 -6.66
C ALA A 33 -5.29 -9.93 -5.36
N GLN A 34 -6.60 -10.20 -5.45
CA GLN A 34 -7.44 -10.43 -4.26
C GLN A 34 -6.99 -11.68 -3.51
N LEU A 35 -6.87 -12.82 -4.22
CA LEU A 35 -6.42 -14.07 -3.62
C LEU A 35 -5.02 -13.92 -3.02
N PHE A 36 -4.12 -13.22 -3.71
CA PHE A 36 -2.78 -12.93 -3.18
C PHE A 36 -2.85 -12.22 -1.83
N ILE A 37 -3.65 -11.16 -1.70
CA ILE A 37 -3.80 -10.44 -0.43
C ILE A 37 -4.39 -11.35 0.66
N LEU A 38 -5.41 -12.15 0.34
CA LEU A 38 -6.02 -13.09 1.28
C LEU A 38 -5.00 -14.13 1.78
N GLU A 39 -4.13 -14.64 0.93
CA GLU A 39 -3.04 -15.56 1.33
C GLU A 39 -1.98 -14.88 2.19
N LYS A 40 -1.64 -13.62 1.90
CA LYS A 40 -0.76 -12.83 2.79
C LYS A 40 -1.41 -12.57 4.13
N LEU A 41 -2.71 -12.27 4.16
CA LEU A 41 -3.47 -12.14 5.39
C LEU A 41 -3.48 -13.44 6.18
N LYS A 42 -3.56 -14.62 5.56
CA LYS A 42 -3.44 -15.92 6.28
C LYS A 42 -2.12 -16.06 7.05
N THR A 43 -1.02 -15.58 6.48
CA THR A 43 0.34 -15.77 6.98
C THR A 43 0.95 -14.59 7.72
N HIS A 44 0.33 -13.41 7.70
CA HIS A 44 0.83 -12.20 8.35
C HIS A 44 -0.17 -11.68 9.39
N HIS A 45 0.32 -10.98 10.40
CA HIS A 45 -0.55 -10.34 11.39
C HIS A 45 -1.15 -9.06 10.82
N ILE A 46 -0.38 -8.36 9.98
CA ILE A 46 -0.80 -7.13 9.34
C ILE A 46 -0.47 -7.20 7.85
N VAL A 47 -1.43 -6.85 7.00
CA VAL A 47 -1.16 -6.49 5.60
C VAL A 47 -1.45 -5.02 5.43
N PHE A 48 -0.44 -4.26 5.03
CA PHE A 48 -0.58 -2.88 4.62
C PHE A 48 -0.87 -2.81 3.13
N LEU A 49 -1.89 -2.03 2.78
CA LEU A 49 -2.30 -1.81 1.41
C LEU A 49 -2.34 -0.31 1.14
N GLY A 50 -1.32 0.15 0.41
CA GLY A 50 -1.16 1.50 -0.06
C GLY A 50 -2.14 1.81 -1.17
N THR A 51 -2.65 3.04 -1.21
CA THR A 51 -3.56 3.51 -2.25
C THR A 51 -3.09 4.83 -2.84
N THR A 52 -3.33 5.01 -4.14
CA THR A 52 -3.53 6.34 -4.71
C THR A 52 -4.97 6.76 -4.44
N HIS A 53 -5.15 7.90 -3.78
CA HIS A 53 -6.46 8.30 -3.26
C HIS A 53 -7.48 8.60 -4.37
N LYS A 54 -8.75 8.33 -4.07
CA LYS A 54 -9.91 8.58 -4.95
C LYS A 54 -9.85 7.88 -6.31
N LYS A 55 -9.07 6.81 -6.44
CA LYS A 55 -9.01 6.02 -7.68
C LYS A 55 -10.12 4.95 -7.68
N PRO A 56 -11.10 5.03 -8.60
CA PRO A 56 -12.25 4.13 -8.59
C PRO A 56 -11.89 2.65 -8.68
N ALA A 57 -10.89 2.28 -9.50
CA ALA A 57 -10.47 0.88 -9.64
C ALA A 57 -9.92 0.30 -8.32
N ILE A 58 -9.07 1.06 -7.61
CA ILE A 58 -8.57 0.67 -6.28
C ILE A 58 -9.72 0.53 -5.29
N LEU A 59 -10.64 1.49 -5.24
CA LEU A 59 -11.75 1.46 -4.26
C LEU A 59 -12.75 0.35 -4.59
N LYS A 60 -12.99 0.06 -5.87
CA LYS A 60 -13.78 -1.10 -6.32
C LYS A 60 -13.11 -2.41 -5.91
N PHE A 61 -11.81 -2.56 -6.17
CA PHE A 61 -11.02 -3.70 -5.71
C PHE A 61 -11.18 -3.93 -4.20
N MET A 62 -11.11 -2.85 -3.41
CA MET A 62 -11.33 -2.93 -1.96
C MET A 62 -12.76 -3.35 -1.58
N LEU A 63 -13.78 -2.83 -2.26
CA LEU A 63 -15.18 -3.20 -2.03
C LEU A 63 -15.43 -4.70 -2.25
N GLU A 64 -14.77 -5.28 -3.25
CA GLU A 64 -14.85 -6.69 -3.60
C GLU A 64 -14.03 -7.58 -2.64
N LEU A 65 -12.91 -7.07 -2.13
CA LEU A 65 -12.07 -7.79 -1.16
C LEU A 65 -12.74 -7.90 0.22
N ILE A 66 -13.46 -6.87 0.67
CA ILE A 66 -14.01 -6.76 2.04
C ILE A 66 -14.81 -8.00 2.49
N PRO A 67 -15.75 -8.56 1.70
CA PRO A 67 -16.50 -9.76 2.08
C PRO A 67 -15.63 -10.98 2.40
N ALA A 68 -14.50 -11.16 1.72
CA ALA A 68 -13.64 -12.32 1.86
C ALA A 68 -12.64 -12.22 3.05
N LEU A 69 -12.58 -11.06 3.73
CA LEU A 69 -11.64 -10.84 4.82
C LEU A 69 -11.88 -11.78 6.01
N HIS A 70 -13.14 -12.16 6.26
CA HIS A 70 -13.48 -13.09 7.33
C HIS A 70 -12.79 -14.44 7.15
N ASP A 71 -12.83 -15.00 5.93
CA ASP A 71 -12.26 -16.31 5.60
C ASP A 71 -10.72 -16.32 5.68
N ALA A 72 -10.09 -15.15 5.55
CA ALA A 72 -8.65 -14.97 5.80
C ALA A 72 -8.31 -14.80 7.30
N GLY A 73 -9.32 -14.81 8.17
CA GLY A 73 -9.20 -14.64 9.62
C GLY A 73 -9.00 -13.19 10.06
N VAL A 74 -9.31 -12.21 9.21
CA VAL A 74 -9.14 -10.79 9.54
C VAL A 74 -10.16 -10.38 10.59
N THR A 75 -9.65 -9.80 11.68
CA THR A 75 -10.47 -9.33 12.80
C THR A 75 -10.61 -7.80 12.81
N HIS A 76 -9.71 -7.09 12.14
CA HIS A 76 -9.67 -5.62 12.14
C HIS A 76 -9.38 -5.06 10.75
N ILE A 77 -9.97 -3.91 10.45
CA ILE A 77 -9.61 -3.11 9.28
C ILE A 77 -9.22 -1.70 9.74
N GLY A 78 -7.99 -1.32 9.45
CA GLY A 78 -7.47 0.02 9.72
C GLY A 78 -7.72 0.93 8.53
N LEU A 79 -8.31 2.09 8.76
CA LEU A 79 -8.59 3.08 7.74
C LEU A 79 -7.89 4.39 8.10
N GLU A 80 -7.43 5.12 7.08
CA GLU A 80 -6.86 6.47 7.19
C GLU A 80 -7.93 7.54 7.53
N ILE A 81 -8.73 7.27 8.56
CA ILE A 81 -9.69 8.19 9.14
C ILE A 81 -9.09 8.71 10.44
N THR A 82 -9.22 10.01 10.70
CA THR A 82 -8.70 10.61 11.94
C THR A 82 -9.29 9.90 13.16
N SER A 83 -8.44 9.52 14.12
CA SER A 83 -8.86 8.71 15.27
C SER A 83 -9.87 9.43 16.18
N SER A 84 -10.04 10.75 16.04
CA SER A 84 -11.12 11.52 16.68
C SER A 84 -12.52 11.17 16.15
N GLN A 85 -12.62 10.53 14.98
CA GLN A 85 -13.90 10.07 14.41
C GLN A 85 -14.22 8.61 14.75
N GLN A 86 -13.43 7.93 15.59
CA GLN A 86 -13.67 6.50 15.91
C GLN A 86 -15.09 6.27 16.42
N ALA A 87 -15.57 7.04 17.40
CA ALA A 87 -16.91 6.85 17.97
C ALA A 87 -18.04 7.01 16.94
N LYS A 88 -17.88 7.94 15.98
CA LYS A 88 -18.86 8.11 14.90
C LYS A 88 -18.79 6.99 13.87
N THR A 89 -17.57 6.51 13.60
CA THR A 89 -17.34 5.37 12.73
C THR A 89 -18.00 4.13 13.33
N ASP A 90 -17.75 3.85 14.60
CA ASP A 90 -18.37 2.74 15.34
C ASP A 90 -19.90 2.84 15.33
N ASN A 91 -20.44 4.04 15.60
CA ASN A 91 -21.89 4.27 15.57
C ASN A 91 -22.49 4.01 14.20
N PHE A 92 -21.86 4.47 13.12
CA PHE A 92 -22.33 4.21 11.77
C PHE A 92 -22.25 2.72 11.44
N ILE A 93 -21.11 2.06 11.71
CA ILE A 93 -20.96 0.63 11.44
C ILE A 93 -22.04 -0.16 12.18
N GLN A 94 -22.31 0.15 13.44
CA GLN A 94 -23.32 -0.56 14.24
C GLN A 94 -24.76 -0.30 13.78
N THR A 95 -25.09 0.92 13.35
CA THR A 95 -26.49 1.34 13.13
C THR A 95 -26.88 1.55 11.67
N GLY A 96 -25.92 1.66 10.76
CA GLY A 96 -26.10 2.09 9.38
C GLY A 96 -26.48 3.57 9.23
N LYS A 97 -26.55 4.36 10.31
CA LYS A 97 -27.06 5.74 10.29
C LYS A 97 -25.94 6.78 10.36
N LYS A 98 -26.18 7.95 9.77
CA LYS A 98 -25.33 9.16 9.89
C LYS A 98 -23.91 9.01 9.31
N LEU A 99 -23.76 8.31 8.18
CA LEU A 99 -22.48 8.24 7.43
C LEU A 99 -21.87 9.63 7.17
N ASN A 100 -22.71 10.59 6.80
CA ASN A 100 -22.29 11.96 6.50
C ASN A 100 -21.74 12.71 7.73
N ASN A 101 -21.94 12.21 8.95
CA ASN A 101 -21.39 12.83 10.16
C ASN A 101 -19.93 12.45 10.45
N ILE A 102 -19.42 11.41 9.78
CA ILE A 102 -18.01 11.02 9.83
C ILE A 102 -17.22 12.02 8.98
N LYS A 103 -16.33 12.77 9.63
CA LYS A 103 -15.43 13.71 8.94
C LYS A 103 -14.23 12.95 8.37
N ILE A 104 -14.21 12.81 7.06
CA ILE A 104 -13.11 12.17 6.32
C ILE A 104 -12.24 13.29 5.73
N HIS A 105 -10.92 13.08 5.67
CA HIS A 105 -10.02 14.11 5.15
C HIS A 105 -10.31 14.35 3.65
N PRO A 106 -10.37 15.62 3.17
CA PRO A 106 -10.77 15.91 1.79
C PRO A 106 -9.94 15.21 0.70
N LEU A 107 -8.68 14.86 0.99
CA LEU A 107 -7.83 14.10 0.05
C LEU A 107 -8.32 12.67 -0.20
N ILE A 108 -9.05 12.07 0.74
CA ILE A 108 -9.61 10.71 0.61
C ILE A 108 -11.13 10.67 0.56
N ASP A 109 -11.82 11.75 0.94
CA ASP A 109 -13.28 11.79 0.95
C ASP A 109 -13.83 11.79 -0.50
N CYS A 110 -14.43 10.68 -0.88
CA CYS A 110 -15.19 10.51 -2.11
C CYS A 110 -16.32 9.48 -1.88
N LEU A 111 -17.26 9.40 -2.83
CA LEU A 111 -18.41 8.50 -2.74
C LEU A 111 -17.96 7.04 -2.60
N GLU A 112 -16.98 6.62 -3.39
CA GLU A 112 -16.46 5.26 -3.41
C GLU A 112 -15.79 4.89 -2.08
N TYR A 113 -15.06 5.82 -1.45
CA TYR A 113 -14.49 5.59 -0.12
C TYR A 113 -15.59 5.47 0.94
N ARG A 114 -16.65 6.30 0.86
CA ARG A 114 -17.82 6.19 1.74
C ARG A 114 -18.56 4.86 1.53
N ASN A 115 -18.58 4.34 0.31
CA ASN A 115 -19.14 3.03 0.01
C ASN A 115 -18.38 1.91 0.70
N LEU A 116 -17.06 2.03 0.95
CA LEU A 116 -16.31 1.05 1.75
C LEU A 116 -16.88 0.94 3.17
N LEU A 117 -17.13 2.08 3.82
CA LEU A 117 -17.75 2.10 5.14
C LEU A 117 -19.16 1.50 5.09
N ALA A 118 -19.96 1.88 4.08
CA ALA A 118 -21.30 1.32 3.91
C ALA A 118 -21.26 -0.20 3.73
N LYS A 119 -20.33 -0.73 2.92
CA LYS A 119 -20.13 -2.16 2.73
C LYS A 119 -19.75 -2.87 4.02
N LEU A 120 -18.85 -2.30 4.82
CA LEU A 120 -18.54 -2.83 6.15
C LEU A 120 -19.79 -2.87 7.05
N ALA A 121 -20.63 -1.84 7.00
CA ALA A 121 -21.86 -1.75 7.78
C ALA A 121 -22.95 -2.77 7.36
N THR A 122 -22.85 -3.38 6.17
CA THR A 122 -23.82 -4.40 5.71
C THR A 122 -23.38 -5.85 5.96
N LEU A 123 -22.12 -6.10 6.35
CA LEU A 123 -21.65 -7.45 6.65
C LEU A 123 -22.32 -8.04 7.90
N ASP A 124 -22.42 -9.36 8.02
CA ASP A 124 -22.84 -10.00 9.27
C ASP A 124 -21.95 -9.53 10.44
N PRO A 125 -22.52 -9.06 11.58
CA PRO A 125 -21.73 -8.60 12.73
C PRO A 125 -20.65 -9.57 13.23
N ASN A 126 -20.86 -10.88 13.09
CA ASN A 126 -19.91 -11.93 13.49
C ASN A 126 -18.79 -12.14 12.47
N MET A 127 -19.01 -11.77 11.20
CA MET A 127 -18.02 -11.88 10.13
C MET A 127 -17.29 -10.56 9.88
N ARG A 128 -17.83 -9.45 10.39
CA ARG A 128 -17.37 -8.10 10.12
C ARG A 128 -16.10 -7.76 10.90
N PRO A 129 -15.01 -7.34 10.22
CA PRO A 129 -13.83 -6.85 10.93
C PRO A 129 -14.15 -5.54 11.66
N LYS A 130 -13.56 -5.35 12.83
CA LYS A 130 -13.68 -4.09 13.57
C LYS A 130 -12.94 -2.97 12.85
N THR A 131 -13.65 -1.90 12.53
CA THR A 131 -13.06 -0.72 11.87
C THR A 131 -12.27 0.14 12.86
N ILE A 132 -11.03 0.50 12.52
CA ILE A 132 -10.15 1.32 13.34
C ILE A 132 -9.74 2.57 12.55
N ALA A 133 -10.07 3.74 13.08
CA ALA A 133 -9.63 5.03 12.58
C ALA A 133 -8.20 5.31 13.06
N LEU A 134 -7.24 5.26 12.13
CA LEU A 134 -5.81 5.24 12.44
C LEU A 134 -5.18 6.62 12.59
N ASP A 135 -5.69 7.60 11.84
CA ASP A 135 -4.97 8.82 11.53
C ASP A 135 -4.94 9.82 12.71
N LEU A 136 -4.01 10.77 12.67
CA LEU A 136 -3.79 11.78 13.70
C LEU A 136 -5.09 12.58 13.97
N PRO A 137 -5.46 12.85 15.23
CA PRO A 137 -6.64 13.65 15.55
C PRO A 137 -6.50 15.08 15.04
N THR A 138 -7.58 15.63 14.48
CA THR A 138 -7.64 16.99 13.91
C THR A 138 -7.13 18.11 14.83
N LEU A 139 -7.26 17.94 16.16
CA LEU A 139 -6.89 18.96 17.14
C LEU A 139 -5.42 18.90 17.59
N LYS A 140 -4.66 17.88 17.17
CA LYS A 140 -3.24 17.78 17.52
C LYS A 140 -2.39 18.54 16.50
N LYS A 141 -1.78 19.65 16.93
CA LYS A 141 -0.68 20.28 16.18
C LYS A 141 0.41 19.23 15.95
N LEU A 142 0.89 19.13 14.71
CA LEU A 142 1.92 18.21 14.19
C LEU A 142 3.31 18.31 14.88
N GLY A 143 3.44 19.03 16.00
CA GLY A 143 4.73 19.44 16.55
C GLY A 143 5.48 18.42 17.40
N LYS A 144 4.85 17.32 17.86
CA LYS A 144 5.53 16.31 18.71
C LYS A 144 5.45 14.86 18.21
N ILE A 145 4.51 14.53 17.34
CA ILE A 145 4.27 13.16 16.89
C ILE A 145 3.95 13.21 15.39
N SER A 146 4.71 12.47 14.57
CA SER A 146 4.40 12.33 13.14
C SER A 146 3.11 11.54 12.92
N ARG A 147 2.47 11.75 11.77
CA ARG A 147 1.25 11.03 11.36
C ARG A 147 1.45 9.52 11.43
N ASP A 148 2.54 9.02 10.84
CA ASP A 148 2.95 7.61 10.85
C ASP A 148 3.15 7.04 12.24
N LYS A 149 3.78 7.79 13.15
CA LYS A 149 3.98 7.36 14.54
C LYS A 149 2.63 7.19 15.25
N TRP A 150 1.68 8.10 14.98
CA TRP A 150 0.33 8.00 15.54
C TRP A 150 -0.43 6.80 14.97
N MET A 151 -0.39 6.58 13.66
CA MET A 151 -1.03 5.44 13.02
C MET A 151 -0.47 4.11 13.55
N ALA A 152 0.85 4.00 13.69
CA ALA A 152 1.50 2.85 14.32
C ALA A 152 1.00 2.64 15.77
N TRP A 153 0.89 3.70 16.57
CA TRP A 153 0.34 3.62 17.92
C TRP A 153 -1.12 3.19 17.97
N SER A 154 -1.95 3.64 17.01
CA SER A 154 -3.33 3.19 16.88
C SER A 154 -3.41 1.68 16.64
N ILE A 155 -2.51 1.13 15.83
CA ILE A 155 -2.39 -0.31 15.58
C ILE A 155 -1.88 -1.05 16.82
N VAL A 156 -0.84 -0.55 17.50
CA VAL A 156 -0.31 -1.15 18.75
C VAL A 156 -1.42 -1.32 19.79
N LYS A 157 -2.30 -0.32 19.95
CA LYS A 157 -3.45 -0.40 20.87
C LYS A 157 -4.42 -1.55 20.53
N VAL A 158 -4.56 -1.91 19.25
CA VAL A 158 -5.36 -3.06 18.83
C VAL A 158 -4.70 -4.35 19.32
N PHE A 159 -3.42 -4.54 19.03
CA PHE A 159 -2.68 -5.76 19.40
C PHE A 159 -2.50 -5.91 20.92
N HIS A 160 -2.38 -4.82 21.67
CA HIS A 160 -2.39 -4.88 23.13
C HIS A 160 -3.74 -5.38 23.69
N LYS A 161 -4.86 -5.03 23.06
CA LYS A 161 -6.21 -5.47 23.49
C LYS A 161 -6.55 -6.86 22.97
N ASN A 162 -6.03 -7.22 21.81
CA ASN A 162 -6.22 -8.51 21.18
C ASN A 162 -4.91 -8.97 20.53
N PRO A 163 -4.05 -9.72 21.26
CA PRO A 163 -2.78 -10.22 20.72
C PRO A 163 -2.93 -11.16 19.52
N LYS A 164 -4.12 -11.74 19.32
CA LYS A 164 -4.46 -12.59 18.17
C LYS A 164 -5.07 -11.79 17.02
N ALA A 165 -5.05 -10.45 17.08
CA ALA A 165 -5.57 -9.62 16.02
C ALA A 165 -4.87 -9.93 14.69
N LYS A 166 -5.65 -9.78 13.62
CA LYS A 166 -5.19 -9.87 12.25
C LYS A 166 -5.84 -8.74 11.48
N MET A 167 -5.02 -7.93 10.80
CA MET A 167 -5.43 -6.60 10.37
C MET A 167 -5.06 -6.33 8.93
N LEU A 168 -6.05 -5.86 8.15
CA LEU A 168 -5.78 -5.18 6.89
C LEU A 168 -5.74 -3.68 7.17
N VAL A 169 -4.75 -2.96 6.65
CA VAL A 169 -4.66 -1.50 6.78
C VAL A 169 -4.71 -0.86 5.40
N LEU A 170 -5.66 0.05 5.21
CA LEU A 170 -5.81 0.85 4.00
C LEU A 170 -5.37 2.29 4.27
N ALA A 171 -4.29 2.71 3.61
CA ALA A 171 -3.73 4.05 3.73
C ALA A 171 -3.09 4.51 2.41
N GLY A 172 -2.73 5.78 2.31
CA GLY A 172 -1.94 6.31 1.20
C GLY A 172 -0.63 5.54 1.01
N ASN A 173 -0.18 5.39 -0.23
CA ASN A 173 1.03 4.63 -0.59
C ASN A 173 2.26 5.01 0.26
N VAL A 174 2.44 6.30 0.57
CA VAL A 174 3.56 6.78 1.40
C VAL A 174 3.53 6.19 2.82
N HIS A 175 2.36 6.00 3.41
CA HIS A 175 2.20 5.52 4.79
C HIS A 175 2.51 4.03 4.95
N VAL A 176 2.47 3.26 3.86
CA VAL A 176 2.73 1.82 3.91
C VAL A 176 4.19 1.46 3.63
N LEU A 177 5.03 2.42 3.24
CA LEU A 177 6.44 2.18 2.95
C LEU A 177 7.19 1.62 4.17
N LYS A 178 8.05 0.63 3.92
CA LYS A 178 8.87 -0.04 4.93
C LYS A 178 10.00 0.84 5.46
N VAL A 179 10.45 1.80 4.66
CA VAL A 179 11.52 2.73 5.01
C VAL A 179 11.26 4.09 4.36
N LEU A 180 11.67 5.16 5.04
CA LEU A 180 11.65 6.53 4.54
C LEU A 180 13.06 7.11 4.77
N ASN A 181 13.95 6.83 3.82
CA ASN A 181 15.30 7.39 3.83
C ASN A 181 15.26 8.80 3.26
N TRP A 182 14.81 9.77 4.04
CA TRP A 182 14.65 11.15 3.57
C TRP A 182 15.94 11.73 2.99
N GLN A 183 15.80 12.64 2.02
CA GLN A 183 16.91 13.48 1.57
C GLN A 183 17.39 14.40 2.71
N ASP A 184 18.66 14.76 2.69
CA ASP A 184 19.32 15.44 3.82
C ASP A 184 18.76 16.85 4.09
N ASN A 185 18.15 17.48 3.09
CA ASN A 185 17.48 18.78 3.18
C ASN A 185 16.10 18.73 3.86
N ILE A 186 15.55 17.54 4.13
CA ILE A 186 14.24 17.41 4.76
C ILE A 186 14.37 17.61 6.28
N ARG A 187 13.75 18.67 6.78
CA ARG A 187 13.83 19.06 8.21
C ARG A 187 13.18 18.05 9.16
N ASN A 188 12.11 17.39 8.73
CA ASN A 188 11.35 16.46 9.57
C ASN A 188 11.48 15.03 9.05
N GLN A 189 12.60 14.39 9.38
CA GLN A 189 12.90 13.02 8.97
C GLN A 189 12.24 12.01 9.92
N HIS A 190 10.92 11.86 9.84
CA HIS A 190 10.22 10.86 10.63
C HIS A 190 10.40 9.44 10.05
N ARG A 191 10.22 8.41 10.88
CA ARG A 191 10.23 7.02 10.40
C ARG A 191 8.90 6.68 9.73
N SER A 192 8.87 5.59 8.97
CA SER A 192 7.62 5.05 8.44
C SER A 192 6.79 4.37 9.53
N MET A 193 5.49 4.23 9.29
CA MET A 193 4.59 3.46 10.15
C MET A 193 5.12 2.03 10.37
N TYR A 194 5.63 1.39 9.32
CA TYR A 194 6.24 0.06 9.38
C TYR A 194 7.39 0.01 10.40
N ARG A 195 8.34 0.96 10.33
CA ARG A 195 9.49 0.99 11.26
C ARG A 195 9.06 1.21 12.70
N TYR A 196 8.13 2.12 12.95
CA TYR A 196 7.59 2.30 14.31
C TYR A 196 6.96 1.02 14.85
N LEU A 197 6.23 0.25 14.02
CA LEU A 197 5.68 -1.03 14.46
C LEU A 197 6.76 -2.07 14.72
N LYS A 198 7.78 -2.18 13.86
CA LYS A 198 8.89 -3.12 14.08
C LYS A 198 9.71 -2.79 15.33
N ASP A 199 9.85 -1.51 15.66
CA ASP A 199 10.54 -1.09 16.89
C ASP A 199 9.73 -1.44 18.15
N ILE A 200 8.40 -1.33 18.11
CA ILE A 200 7.52 -1.54 19.27
C ILE A 200 7.10 -3.01 19.42
N MET A 201 6.87 -3.70 18.31
CA MET A 201 6.37 -5.09 18.24
C MET A 201 7.25 -5.91 17.26
N PRO A 202 8.49 -6.24 17.63
CA PRO A 202 9.45 -6.87 16.71
C PRO A 202 8.99 -8.22 16.14
N GLU A 203 8.16 -8.96 16.87
CA GLU A 203 7.63 -10.26 16.44
C GLU A 203 6.46 -10.14 15.44
N ILE A 204 5.92 -8.93 15.25
CA ILE A 204 4.81 -8.75 14.34
C ILE A 204 5.27 -8.90 12.89
N ARG A 205 4.67 -9.87 12.20
CA ARG A 205 4.79 -10.08 10.76
C ARG A 205 3.88 -9.11 10.01
N ILE A 206 4.49 -8.22 9.23
CA ILE A 206 3.83 -7.19 8.42
C ILE A 206 4.22 -7.43 6.96
N PHE A 207 3.24 -7.43 6.06
CA PHE A 207 3.46 -7.44 4.61
C PHE A 207 3.00 -6.11 4.02
N SER A 208 3.86 -5.39 3.31
CA SER A 208 3.55 -4.10 2.71
C SER A 208 3.34 -4.17 1.21
N ILE A 209 2.20 -3.65 0.75
CA ILE A 209 1.82 -3.62 -0.66
C ILE A 209 1.52 -2.19 -1.07
N SER A 210 2.09 -1.73 -2.19
CA SER A 210 1.70 -0.47 -2.84
C SER A 210 0.82 -0.74 -4.06
N GLN A 211 -0.13 0.15 -4.34
CA GLN A 211 -0.98 0.08 -5.53
C GLN A 211 -0.63 1.22 -6.47
N LEU A 212 -0.28 0.88 -7.71
CA LEU A 212 0.11 1.81 -8.77
C LEU A 212 -0.99 1.87 -9.83
N ILE A 213 -1.47 3.08 -10.11
CA ILE A 213 -2.50 3.31 -11.11
C ILE A 213 -2.30 4.69 -11.72
N ASP A 214 -2.41 4.77 -13.05
CA ASP A 214 -2.17 6.00 -13.82
C ASP A 214 -0.77 6.60 -13.57
N GLU A 215 0.22 5.77 -13.26
CA GLU A 215 1.62 6.23 -13.13
C GLU A 215 2.20 6.49 -14.52
N ASN A 216 3.11 7.46 -14.63
CA ASN A 216 3.83 7.71 -15.88
C ASN A 216 4.77 6.51 -16.18
N PRO A 217 4.61 5.79 -17.31
CA PRO A 217 5.50 4.69 -17.67
C PRO A 217 6.98 5.11 -17.74
N GLU A 218 7.28 6.35 -18.13
CA GLU A 218 8.67 6.86 -18.19
C GLU A 218 9.34 6.98 -16.81
N GLU A 219 8.53 7.06 -15.75
CA GLU A 219 8.95 7.18 -14.35
C GLU A 219 8.67 5.91 -13.53
N CYS A 220 8.09 4.87 -14.15
CA CYS A 220 7.64 3.67 -13.44
C CYS A 220 7.74 2.42 -14.32
N ASP A 221 8.84 1.69 -14.16
CA ASP A 221 9.12 0.48 -14.93
C ASP A 221 8.05 -0.61 -14.69
N PHE A 222 7.41 -0.63 -13.52
CA PHE A 222 6.29 -1.55 -13.26
C PHE A 222 5.07 -1.26 -14.15
N THR A 223 4.76 0.02 -14.35
CA THR A 223 3.64 0.42 -15.21
C THR A 223 4.00 0.23 -16.68
N GLU A 224 5.23 0.54 -17.07
CA GLU A 224 5.74 0.27 -18.42
C GLU A 224 5.64 -1.21 -18.78
N VAL A 225 6.10 -2.11 -17.91
CA VAL A 225 6.18 -3.54 -18.21
C VAL A 225 4.85 -4.27 -18.00
N PHE A 226 4.07 -3.89 -16.96
CA PHE A 226 2.90 -4.66 -16.55
C PHE A 226 1.56 -3.94 -16.71
N GLY A 227 1.54 -2.63 -16.98
CA GLY A 227 0.31 -1.83 -17.07
C GLY A 227 -0.56 -2.12 -18.29
N SER A 228 -0.04 -2.90 -19.25
CA SER A 228 -0.82 -3.37 -20.42
C SER A 228 -1.57 -4.68 -20.17
N ILE A 229 -1.37 -5.33 -19.02
CA ILE A 229 -2.06 -6.58 -18.69
C ILE A 229 -3.47 -6.27 -18.20
N ASP A 230 -4.48 -6.93 -18.77
CA ASP A 230 -5.88 -6.73 -18.39
C ASP A 230 -6.14 -7.02 -16.90
N GLY A 231 -6.74 -6.05 -16.22
CA GLY A 231 -7.08 -6.14 -14.79
C GLY A 231 -5.89 -5.86 -13.88
N SER A 232 -6.05 -6.13 -12.58
CA SER A 232 -4.98 -5.87 -11.62
C SER A 232 -4.01 -7.03 -11.52
N VAL A 233 -2.72 -6.77 -11.70
CA VAL A 233 -1.65 -7.75 -11.49
C VAL A 233 -0.89 -7.46 -10.21
N VAL A 234 -0.45 -8.51 -9.51
CA VAL A 234 0.36 -8.37 -8.30
C VAL A 234 1.67 -9.13 -8.41
N ILE A 235 2.72 -8.51 -7.86
CA ILE A 235 4.09 -8.98 -7.92
C ILE A 235 4.71 -8.92 -6.52
N ASN A 236 5.46 -9.95 -6.12
CA ASN A 236 6.30 -9.85 -4.93
C ASN A 236 7.58 -9.09 -5.31
N CYS A 237 7.93 -8.08 -4.52
CA CYS A 237 9.16 -7.32 -4.74
C CYS A 237 10.36 -8.05 -4.13
N ASP A 238 11.34 -8.37 -4.97
CA ASP A 238 12.63 -8.90 -4.57
C ASP A 238 13.77 -8.19 -5.34
N ARG A 239 15.01 -8.66 -5.16
CA ARG A 239 16.22 -8.04 -5.73
C ARG A 239 16.28 -8.08 -7.26
N ARG A 240 15.40 -8.81 -7.95
CA ARG A 240 15.30 -8.78 -9.42
C ARG A 240 14.79 -7.45 -9.96
N PHE A 241 14.18 -6.63 -9.10
CA PHE A 241 13.74 -5.27 -9.42
C PHE A 241 14.74 -4.21 -8.90
N ASP A 242 15.97 -4.59 -8.56
CA ASP A 242 17.00 -3.61 -8.22
C ASP A 242 17.28 -2.71 -9.43
N GLY A 243 17.31 -1.40 -9.20
CA GLY A 243 17.45 -0.39 -10.25
C GLY A 243 16.15 0.00 -10.95
N TRP A 244 15.04 -0.71 -10.70
CA TRP A 244 13.75 -0.34 -11.29
C TRP A 244 13.23 0.99 -10.73
N LYS A 245 12.67 1.82 -11.61
CA LYS A 245 11.94 3.02 -11.23
C LYS A 245 10.59 2.65 -10.64
N PHE A 246 10.22 3.36 -9.59
CA PHE A 246 8.95 3.21 -8.90
C PHE A 246 8.31 4.58 -8.82
N GLY A 247 7.21 4.80 -9.56
CA GLY A 247 6.61 6.12 -9.78
C GLY A 247 6.36 6.90 -8.48
N LEU A 248 5.97 6.22 -7.40
CA LEU A 248 5.80 6.84 -6.09
C LEU A 248 7.06 7.57 -5.58
N SER A 249 8.26 7.06 -5.91
CA SER A 249 9.52 7.66 -5.47
C SER A 249 9.81 9.02 -6.12
N SER A 250 9.20 9.36 -7.26
CA SER A 250 9.37 10.67 -7.90
C SER A 250 8.61 11.79 -7.16
N ILE A 251 7.57 11.43 -6.40
CA ILE A 251 6.71 12.39 -5.68
C ILE A 251 7.02 12.50 -4.18
N ILE A 252 8.04 11.80 -3.67
CA ILE A 252 8.51 11.90 -2.28
C ILE A 252 10.02 12.17 -2.22
N ALA A 253 10.43 13.03 -1.28
CA ALA A 253 11.84 13.42 -1.13
C ALA A 253 12.65 12.39 -0.32
N ILE A 254 12.73 11.16 -0.82
CA ILE A 254 13.60 10.10 -0.29
C ILE A 254 14.84 9.92 -1.17
N LYS A 255 15.90 9.34 -0.60
CA LYS A 255 17.08 8.87 -1.31
C LYS A 255 16.71 7.65 -2.14
N PRO A 256 17.38 7.42 -3.29
CA PRO A 256 17.22 6.20 -4.07
C PRO A 256 17.31 4.97 -3.16
N THR A 257 16.29 4.12 -3.21
CA THR A 257 16.13 2.97 -2.34
C THR A 257 15.57 1.83 -3.18
N ALA A 258 16.12 0.62 -3.02
CA ALA A 258 15.63 -0.55 -3.75
C ALA A 258 14.16 -0.85 -3.42
N ILE A 259 13.40 -1.31 -4.41
CA ILE A 259 11.95 -1.46 -4.29
C ILE A 259 11.56 -2.48 -3.22
N CYS A 260 12.30 -3.59 -3.12
CA CYS A 260 12.09 -4.60 -2.08
C CYS A 260 12.36 -4.06 -0.65
N ASP A 261 13.14 -2.98 -0.53
CA ASP A 261 13.36 -2.30 0.75
C ASP A 261 12.24 -1.29 1.06
N LEU A 262 11.51 -0.82 0.04
CA LEU A 262 10.35 0.07 0.16
C LEU A 262 9.03 -0.69 0.43
N VAL A 263 8.77 -1.79 -0.27
CA VAL A 263 7.55 -2.60 -0.16
C VAL A 263 7.85 -4.08 -0.40
N ASP A 264 6.94 -4.97 0.03
CA ASP A 264 7.05 -6.42 -0.20
C ASP A 264 6.28 -6.88 -1.45
N GLY A 265 5.31 -6.08 -1.92
CA GLY A 265 4.60 -6.31 -3.16
C GLY A 265 4.06 -5.04 -3.80
N ILE A 266 3.73 -5.14 -5.08
CA ILE A 266 3.12 -4.07 -5.86
C ILE A 266 1.93 -4.65 -6.62
N ILE A 267 0.81 -3.93 -6.60
CA ILE A 267 -0.33 -4.17 -7.48
C ILE A 267 -0.32 -3.08 -8.54
N ILE A 268 -0.38 -3.47 -9.81
CA ILE A 268 -0.44 -2.60 -10.98
C ILE A 268 -1.83 -2.74 -11.60
N TYR A 269 -2.41 -1.62 -12.02
CA TYR A 269 -3.72 -1.49 -12.67
C TYR A 269 -3.58 -0.99 -14.11
#